data_AF-V6HUS7-F1
#
_entry.id   AF-V6HUS7-F1
#
_cell.length_a   1.000
_cell.length_b   1.000
_cell.length_c   1.000
_cell.angle_alpha   90.00
_cell.angle_beta   90.00
_cell.angle_gamma   90.00
#
_symmetry.space_group_name_H-M   'P 1'
#
loop_
_entity.id
_entity.type
_entity.pdbx_description
1 polymer ?
#
loop_
_entity_poly.entity_id
_entity_poly.type
_entity_poly.pdbx_seq_one_letter_code
_entity_poly.pdbx_strand_id
1 'polypeptide(L)' 'MPATGGRKLYEMLKPVLQEYCIKMGRDKVFGLLKSNCLLLEKQRKYSRTTNSNHPFFKYPNLINN' A
#
# COMPACT_ATOMS: atom_id res chain seq x y z
N MET A 1 7.86 -9.07 16.52
CA MET A 1 8.17 -10.06 15.46
C MET A 1 8.24 -9.34 14.11
N PRO A 2 9.39 -9.29 13.44
CA PRO A 2 9.44 -8.78 12.07
C PRO A 2 8.88 -9.83 11.08
N ALA A 3 8.23 -9.39 10.00
CA ALA A 3 7.65 -10.21 8.91
C ALA A 3 6.34 -10.99 9.19
N THR A 4 5.54 -10.59 10.17
CA THR A 4 4.20 -11.16 10.38
C THR A 4 3.20 -10.56 9.38
N GLY A 5 3.00 -11.22 8.23
CA GLY A 5 1.97 -10.81 7.27
C GLY A 5 0.55 -10.91 7.85
N GLY A 6 -0.42 -10.20 7.26
CA GLY A 6 -1.79 -10.10 7.78
C GLY A 6 -2.49 -11.45 8.04
N ARG A 7 -2.15 -12.50 7.27
CA ARG A 7 -2.67 -13.86 7.52
C ARG A 7 -2.18 -14.45 8.84
N LYS A 8 -0.88 -14.34 9.12
CA LYS A 8 -0.29 -14.81 10.39
C LYS A 8 -0.82 -13.99 11.56
N LEU A 9 -1.01 -12.69 11.35
CA LEU A 9 -1.62 -11.80 12.33
C LEU A 9 -3.05 -12.25 12.68
N TYR A 10 -3.87 -12.63 11.70
CA TYR A 10 -5.19 -13.20 11.97
C TYR A 10 -5.12 -14.51 12.79
N GLU A 11 -4.20 -15.42 12.46
CA GLU A 11 -4.04 -16.67 13.21
C GLU A 11 -3.63 -16.41 14.68
N MET A 12 -2.79 -15.41 14.92
CA MET A 12 -2.40 -14.98 16.27
C MET A 12 -3.54 -14.27 17.03
N LEU A 13 -4.37 -13.50 16.33
CA LEU A 13 -5.54 -12.82 16.93
C LEU A 13 -6.73 -13.74 17.17
N LYS A 14 -6.84 -14.83 16.42
CA LYS A 14 -7.96 -15.78 16.52
C LYS A 14 -8.26 -16.22 17.96
N PRO A 15 -7.31 -16.66 18.80
CA PRO A 15 -7.60 -17.03 20.19
C PRO A 15 -8.19 -15.88 21.00
N VAL A 16 -7.66 -14.66 20.83
CA VAL A 16 -8.15 -13.45 21.50
C VAL A 16 -9.59 -13.14 21.04
N LEU A 17 -9.85 -13.18 19.73
CA LEU A 17 -11.20 -12.95 19.20
C LEU A 17 -12.22 -13.96 19.73
N GLN A 18 -11.80 -15.21 19.95
CA GLN A 18 -12.65 -16.25 20.54
C GLN A 18 -12.91 -16.01 22.03
N GLU A 19 -11.89 -15.59 22.78
CA GLU A 19 -12.01 -15.24 24.21
C GLU A 19 -13.05 -14.14 24.44
N TYR A 20 -13.06 -13.11 23.59
CA TYR A 20 -14.04 -12.02 23.66
C TYR A 20 -15.37 -12.31 22.94
N CYS A 21 -15.62 -13.55 22.48
CA CYS A 21 -16.82 -13.93 21.71
C CYS A 21 -17.05 -13.09 20.43
N ILE A 22 -16.00 -12.52 19.85
CA ILE A 22 -16.07 -11.67 18.67
C ILE A 22 -16.10 -12.55 17.42
N LYS A 23 -17.26 -12.60 16.74
CA LYS A 23 -17.42 -13.29 15.45
C LYS A 23 -16.81 -12.48 14.31
N MET A 24 -15.47 -12.47 14.21
CA MET A 24 -14.72 -11.81 13.15
C MET A 24 -13.87 -12.81 12.37
N GLY A 25 -14.24 -13.04 11.11
CA GLY A 25 -13.47 -13.86 10.18
C GLY A 25 -12.31 -13.08 9.56
N ARG A 26 -11.43 -13.80 8.85
CA ARG A 26 -10.24 -13.25 8.17
C ARG A 26 -10.54 -11.97 7.39
N ASP A 27 -11.52 -12.00 6.50
CA ASP A 27 -11.77 -10.88 5.59
C ASP A 27 -12.24 -9.62 6.32
N LYS A 28 -13.00 -9.78 7.42
CA LYS A 28 -13.38 -8.67 8.29
C LYS A 28 -12.17 -8.08 9.02
N VAL A 29 -11.23 -8.91 9.47
CA VAL A 29 -9.96 -8.44 10.05
C VAL A 29 -9.16 -7.63 9.03
N PHE A 30 -9.03 -8.11 7.79
CA PHE A 30 -8.36 -7.33 6.74
C PHE A 30 -9.08 -6.02 6.41
N GLY A 31 -10.42 -6.02 6.43
CA GLY A 31 -11.22 -4.79 6.31
C GLY A 31 -10.91 -3.79 7.41
N LEU A 32 -10.86 -4.23 8.67
CA LEU A 32 -10.51 -3.42 9.83
C LEU A 32 -9.08 -2.87 9.74
N LEU A 33 -8.10 -3.70 9.35
CA LEU A 33 -6.73 -3.24 9.16
C LEU A 33 -6.64 -2.18 8.06
N LYS A 34 -7.38 -2.37 6.97
CA LYS A 34 -7.45 -1.41 5.87
C LYS A 34 -8.06 -0.07 6.29
N SER A 35 -9.17 -0.10 7.04
CA SER A 35 -9.83 1.14 7.51
C SER A 35 -8.97 1.93 8.49
N ASN A 36 -8.06 1.27 9.19
CA ASN A 36 -7.11 1.89 10.12
C ASN A 36 -5.73 2.17 9.50
N CYS A 37 -5.58 2.08 8.17
CA CYS A 37 -4.31 2.31 7.47
C CYS A 37 -3.14 1.43 7.97
N LEU A 38 -3.43 0.22 8.46
CA LEU A 38 -2.45 -0.74 8.98
C LEU A 38 -1.96 -1.75 7.93
N LEU A 39 -2.48 -1.68 6.70
CA LEU A 39 -2.00 -2.46 5.56
C LEU A 39 -1.13 -1.58 4.68
N LEU A 40 0.03 -2.10 4.27
CA LEU A 40 0.88 -1.41 3.32
C LEU A 40 0.13 -1.28 1.98
N GLU A 41 -0.04 -0.05 1.50
CA GLU A 41 -0.59 0.17 0.17
C GLU A 41 0.43 -0.24 -0.88
N LYS A 42 -0.05 -0.90 -1.94
CA LYS A 42 0.78 -1.21 -3.08
C LYS A 42 1.13 0.09 -3.80
N GLN A 43 2.40 0.44 -3.85
CA GLN A 43 2.87 1.58 -4.64
C GLN A 43 2.48 1.40 -6.11
N ARG A 44 2.15 2.52 -6.77
CA ARG A 44 1.89 2.52 -8.22
C ARG A 44 3.13 2.01 -8.94
N LYS A 45 2.93 1.13 -9.93
CA LYS A 45 4.04 0.54 -10.72
C LYS A 45 4.84 1.60 -11.51
N TYR A 46 4.25 2.75 -11.78
CA TYR A 46 4.86 3.83 -12.55
C TYR A 46 4.79 5.14 -11.77
N SER A 47 5.87 5.91 -11.83
CA SER A 47 5.86 7.33 -11.49
C SER A 47 5.41 8.11 -12.72
N ARG A 48 4.54 9.11 -12.56
CA ARG A 48 4.28 10.07 -13.65
C ARG A 48 5.51 10.98 -13.75
N THR A 49 6.45 10.64 -14.61
CA THR A 49 7.56 11.53 -14.94
C THR A 49 7.08 12.53 -15.97
N THR A 50 7.00 13.81 -15.60
CA THR A 50 6.73 14.90 -16.56
C THR A 50 7.92 15.08 -17.51
N ASN A 51 9.10 14.62 -17.11
CA ASN A 51 10.29 14.56 -17.95
C ASN A 51 10.39 13.16 -18.60
N SER A 52 9.42 12.83 -19.46
CA SER A 52 9.62 11.75 -20.41
C SER A 52 10.77 12.16 -21.33
N ASN A 53 11.82 11.32 -21.44
CA ASN A 53 12.94 11.53 -22.36
C ASN A 53 12.48 11.34 -23.81
N HIS A 54 11.54 12.18 -24.24
CA HIS A 54 10.88 12.11 -25.54
C HIS A 54 11.91 12.45 -26.62
N PRO A 55 12.02 11.64 -27.68
CA PRO A 55 13.08 11.82 -28.69
C PRO A 55 13.01 13.17 -29.41
N PHE A 56 11.89 13.88 -29.32
CA PHE A 56 11.70 15.22 -29.89
C PHE A 56 11.82 16.33 -28.84
N PHE A 57 12.87 16.30 -28.01
CA PHE A 57 13.13 17.38 -27.06
C PHE A 57 13.49 18.66 -27.84
N LYS A 58 12.63 19.69 -27.76
CA LYS A 58 12.92 21.01 -28.34
C LYS A 58 13.71 21.82 -27.32
N TYR A 59 14.94 22.17 -27.64
CA TYR A 59 15.75 23.08 -26.83
C TYR A 59 15.25 24.53 -27.00
N PRO A 60 15.23 25.34 -25.92
CA PRO A 60 14.92 26.76 -26.04
C PRO A 60 16.00 27.47 -26.88
N ASN A 61 15.57 28.45 -27.68
CA ASN A 61 16.50 29.27 -28.47
C ASN A 61 17.43 30.06 -27.54
N LEU A 62 18.74 29.94 -27.75
CA LEU A 62 19.77 30.63 -26.97
C LEU A 62 20.10 32.04 -27.49
N ILE A 63 19.39 32.50 -28.52
CA ILE A 63 19.60 33.83 -29.11
C ILE A 63 19.03 34.87 -28.14
N ASN A 64 19.93 35.60 -27.48
CA ASN A 64 19.62 36.79 -26.71
C ASN A 64 20.12 38.00 -27.52
N ASN A 65 19.24 38.98 -27.79
CA ASN A 65 19.61 40.25 -28.40
C ASN A 65 20.32 41.17 -27.41
#